data_AF-A0A5N4C8M5-F1
#
_entry.id   AF-A0A5N4C8M5-F1
#
_cell.length_a   1.000
_cell.length_b   1.000
_cell.length_c   1.000
_cell.angle_alpha   90.00
_cell.angle_beta   90.00
_cell.angle_gamma   90.00
#
_symmetry.space_group_name_H-M   'P 1'
#
loop_
_entity.id
_entity.type
_entity.pdbx_description
1 polymer ?
#
loop_
_entity_poly.entity_id
_entity_poly.type
_entity_poly.pdbx_seq_one_letter_code
_entity_poly.pdbx_strand_id
1 'polypeptide(L)'
;MISRVVLPCSVQEYQVGQLYSVAEASKNETGGGEGIEVLKNEPYEKDGEKGQYTHKIYHLKRRLTLSHRMAVVGGSMERHDTGEGKGGGNSGPQAVWQIVATLTYFSPHSKVPAFVRMIAPEGSLVFHEKAWNAYPYCRTIVTNEYMKDDFFIKIETWHKPDLGTLENVHGLDPNMWKTVEIVHIDIADRSQVEPADYKADEDPALFQSVKTKRGPLGPNWK
;
A
#
# COMPACT_ATOMS: atom_id res chain seq x y z
N MET A 1 5.72 -8.29 11.38
CA MET A 1 4.48 -8.78 10.74
C MET A 1 4.64 -8.70 9.24
N ILE A 2 4.14 -9.70 8.51
CA ILE A 2 4.03 -9.68 7.05
C ILE A 2 2.55 -9.74 6.67
N SER A 3 2.11 -8.77 5.87
CA SER A 3 0.78 -8.80 5.27
C SER A 3 0.86 -9.37 3.85
N ARG A 4 -0.04 -10.29 3.51
CA ARG A 4 -0.21 -10.84 2.16
C ARG A 4 -1.55 -10.39 1.59
N VAL A 5 -1.53 -9.65 0.49
CA VAL A 5 -2.73 -9.19 -0.24
C VAL A 5 -2.78 -9.87 -1.60
N VAL A 6 -3.76 -10.76 -1.82
CA VAL A 6 -4.04 -11.34 -3.15
C VAL A 6 -4.92 -10.36 -3.92
N LEU A 7 -4.67 -10.19 -5.22
CA LEU A 7 -5.43 -9.27 -6.09
C LEU A 7 -5.79 -9.90 -7.45
N PRO A 8 -6.96 -9.56 -8.04
CA PRO A 8 -7.40 -10.02 -9.36
C PRO A 8 -6.77 -9.21 -10.51
N CYS A 9 -5.47 -8.96 -10.44
CA CYS A 9 -4.70 -8.31 -11.49
C CYS A 9 -3.33 -8.94 -11.61
N SER A 10 -2.66 -8.73 -12.74
CA SER A 10 -1.27 -9.17 -12.93
C SER A 10 -0.27 -8.24 -12.24
N VAL A 11 0.95 -8.73 -12.03
CA VAL A 11 2.12 -7.94 -11.61
C VAL A 11 2.28 -6.67 -12.46
N GLN A 12 2.09 -6.74 -13.78
CA GLN A 12 2.29 -5.61 -14.68
C GLN A 12 1.15 -4.58 -14.56
N GLU A 13 -0.10 -5.05 -14.47
CA GLU A 13 -1.25 -4.17 -14.22
C GLU A 13 -1.13 -3.49 -12.86
N TYR A 14 -0.62 -4.22 -11.86
CA TYR A 14 -0.45 -3.67 -10.52
C TYR A 14 0.52 -2.49 -10.49
N GLN A 15 1.64 -2.60 -11.21
CA GLN A 15 2.64 -1.52 -11.30
C GLN A 15 2.01 -0.19 -11.73
N VAL A 16 1.12 -0.23 -12.73
CA VAL A 16 0.46 0.97 -13.27
C VAL A 16 -0.63 1.46 -12.33
N GLY A 17 -1.54 0.58 -11.93
CA GLY A 17 -2.68 0.99 -11.10
C GLY A 17 -2.27 1.47 -9.71
N GLN A 18 -1.16 0.96 -9.14
CA GLN A 18 -0.70 1.39 -7.82
C GLN A 18 -0.29 2.86 -7.86
N LEU A 19 0.46 3.27 -8.89
CA LEU A 19 0.88 4.65 -9.07
C LEU A 19 -0.32 5.59 -9.24
N TYR A 20 -1.31 5.17 -10.02
CA TYR A 20 -2.56 5.91 -10.18
C TYR A 20 -3.32 6.04 -8.85
N SER A 21 -3.52 4.94 -8.14
CA SER A 21 -4.24 4.90 -6.86
C SER A 21 -3.56 5.76 -5.80
N VAL A 22 -2.21 5.76 -5.74
CA VAL A 22 -1.45 6.66 -4.87
C VAL A 22 -1.70 8.12 -5.23
N ALA A 23 -1.69 8.47 -6.51
CA ALA A 23 -1.94 9.84 -6.96
C ALA A 23 -3.35 10.32 -6.62
N GLU A 24 -4.38 9.50 -6.87
CA GLU A 24 -5.78 9.84 -6.56
C GLU A 24 -6.03 9.92 -5.05
N ALA A 25 -5.54 8.95 -4.27
CA ALA A 25 -5.63 9.01 -2.81
C ALA A 25 -4.93 10.25 -2.25
N SER A 26 -3.79 10.65 -2.82
CA SER A 26 -3.07 11.85 -2.39
C SER A 26 -3.86 13.14 -2.65
N LYS A 27 -4.59 13.22 -3.77
CA LYS A 27 -5.47 14.36 -4.09
C LYS A 27 -6.62 14.46 -3.10
N ASN A 28 -7.25 13.33 -2.76
CA ASN A 28 -8.40 13.29 -1.86
C ASN A 28 -8.06 13.65 -0.41
N GLU A 29 -6.79 13.49 -0.01
CA GLU A 29 -6.33 13.78 1.36
C GLU A 29 -5.69 15.17 1.51
N THR A 30 -5.62 15.97 0.45
CA THR A 30 -5.01 17.31 0.49
C THR A 30 -6.06 18.41 0.60
N GLY A 31 -6.07 19.16 1.71
CA GLY A 31 -7.00 20.28 1.94
C GLY A 31 -6.88 20.90 3.35
N GLY A 32 -7.21 22.19 3.50
CA GLY A 32 -7.32 22.84 4.82
C GLY A 32 -6.02 22.96 5.63
N GLY A 33 -4.85 22.82 4.99
CA GLY A 33 -3.54 22.79 5.65
C GLY A 33 -3.15 21.44 6.24
N GLU A 34 -3.86 20.38 5.86
CA GLU A 34 -3.43 18.96 5.90
C GLU A 34 -3.13 18.51 4.46
N GLY A 35 -2.25 17.52 4.29
CA GLY A 35 -2.02 16.94 2.98
C GLY A 35 -0.62 16.37 2.76
N ILE A 36 -0.35 16.06 1.50
CA ILE A 36 0.89 15.42 1.05
C ILE A 36 1.65 16.40 0.16
N GLU A 37 2.86 16.76 0.58
CA GLU A 37 3.81 17.53 -0.24
C GLU A 37 4.79 16.56 -0.90
N VAL A 38 4.95 16.64 -2.22
CA VAL A 38 5.94 15.85 -2.96
C VAL A 38 7.20 16.70 -3.15
N LEU A 39 8.27 16.40 -2.40
CA LEU A 39 9.54 17.11 -2.49
C LEU A 39 10.42 16.61 -3.64
N LYS A 40 10.43 15.29 -3.86
CA LYS A 40 11.20 14.65 -4.92
C LYS A 40 10.41 13.52 -5.56
N ASN A 41 10.54 13.40 -6.87
CA ASN A 41 10.04 12.30 -7.67
C ASN A 41 10.93 12.14 -8.90
N GLU A 42 11.97 11.33 -8.80
CA GLU A 42 13.01 11.22 -9.83
C GLU A 42 13.46 9.77 -10.03
N PRO A 43 13.88 9.38 -11.24
CA PRO A 43 14.51 8.08 -11.43
C PRO A 43 15.82 8.00 -10.62
N TYR A 44 16.16 6.81 -10.13
CA TYR A 44 17.44 6.55 -9.47
C TYR A 44 18.09 5.27 -10.00
N GLU A 45 19.41 5.22 -9.85
CA GLU A 45 20.23 4.04 -10.07
C GLU A 45 21.28 3.99 -8.95
N LYS A 46 21.30 2.90 -8.18
CA LYS A 46 22.23 2.72 -7.07
C LYS A 46 22.48 1.22 -6.85
N ASP A 47 23.75 0.83 -6.70
CA ASP A 47 24.16 -0.54 -6.38
C ASP A 47 23.56 -1.61 -7.32
N GLY A 48 23.34 -1.25 -8.61
CA GLY A 48 22.72 -2.12 -9.62
C GLY A 48 21.19 -2.16 -9.58
N GLU A 49 20.56 -1.54 -8.58
CA GLU A 49 19.11 -1.33 -8.50
C GLU A 49 18.73 -0.05 -9.26
N LYS A 50 17.68 -0.12 -10.07
CA LYS A 50 17.13 1.03 -10.81
C LYS A 50 15.65 1.14 -10.52
N GLY A 51 15.14 2.37 -10.44
CA GLY A 51 13.72 2.58 -10.16
C GLY A 51 13.35 4.03 -10.02
N GLN A 52 12.25 4.29 -9.33
CA GLN A 52 11.78 5.63 -8.99
C GLN A 52 11.99 5.92 -7.50
N TYR A 53 12.63 7.05 -7.20
CA TYR A 53 12.76 7.57 -5.86
C TYR A 53 11.71 8.66 -5.62
N THR A 54 11.03 8.59 -4.48
CA THR A 54 10.14 9.66 -4.05
C THR A 54 10.45 10.08 -2.62
N HIS A 55 10.32 11.38 -2.36
CA HIS A 55 10.35 11.95 -1.02
C HIS A 55 9.11 12.81 -0.84
N LYS A 56 8.26 12.43 0.11
CA LYS A 56 7.04 13.15 0.45
C LYS A 56 7.05 13.59 1.91
N ILE A 57 6.34 14.67 2.20
CA ILE A 57 6.02 15.11 3.54
C ILE A 57 4.51 14.98 3.75
N TYR A 58 4.12 14.31 4.83
CA TYR A 58 2.73 14.17 5.27
C TYR A 58 2.49 15.12 6.44
N HIS A 59 1.55 16.05 6.29
CA HIS A 59 1.10 16.95 7.34
C HIS A 59 -0.23 16.45 7.91
N LEU A 60 -0.21 15.87 9.11
CA LEU A 60 -1.42 15.40 9.79
C LEU A 60 -1.82 16.46 10.84
N LYS A 61 -3.09 16.91 10.90
CA LYS A 61 -3.59 17.75 12.01
C LYS A 61 -4.58 16.99 12.89
N ARG A 62 -5.36 16.03 12.37
CA ARG A 62 -6.21 15.12 13.17
C ARG A 62 -6.35 13.73 12.54
N ARG A 63 -6.13 12.69 13.37
CA ARG A 63 -6.37 11.25 13.12
C ARG A 63 -5.25 10.50 12.38
N LEU A 64 -4.48 9.73 13.15
CA LEU A 64 -3.64 8.64 12.67
C LEU A 64 -4.53 7.42 12.39
N THR A 65 -4.83 7.16 11.11
CA THR A 65 -5.13 5.80 10.62
C THR A 65 -4.07 5.38 9.60
N LEU A 66 -2.80 5.64 9.93
CA LEU A 66 -1.66 5.33 9.05
C LEU A 66 -1.54 3.82 8.75
N SER A 67 -1.92 2.97 9.70
CA SER A 67 -1.80 1.51 9.56
C SER A 67 -2.84 0.88 8.64
N HIS A 68 -4.02 1.49 8.49
CA HIS A 68 -5.05 0.98 7.58
C HIS A 68 -4.97 1.62 6.19
N ARG A 69 -4.48 2.85 6.06
CA ARG A 69 -4.56 3.62 4.80
C ARG A 69 -3.42 3.37 3.81
N MET A 70 -2.26 2.90 4.25
CA MET A 70 -1.20 2.46 3.33
C MET A 70 -1.54 1.15 2.61
N ALA A 71 -2.48 0.36 3.16
CA ALA A 71 -3.07 -0.80 2.48
C ALA A 71 -4.20 -0.43 1.49
N VAL A 72 -4.79 0.77 1.59
CA VAL A 72 -5.93 1.22 0.75
C VAL A 72 -5.52 1.51 -0.70
N VAL A 73 -4.23 1.63 -1.00
CA VAL A 73 -3.73 1.78 -2.38
C VAL A 73 -4.12 0.57 -3.26
N GLY A 74 -4.38 -0.61 -2.68
CA GLY A 74 -4.84 -1.77 -3.44
C GLY A 74 -6.33 -1.74 -3.85
N GLY A 75 -7.16 -0.91 -3.21
CA GLY A 75 -8.63 -0.91 -3.40
C GLY A 75 -9.15 0.06 -4.47
N SER A 76 -8.43 1.14 -4.77
CA SER A 76 -8.88 2.15 -5.76
C SER A 76 -8.53 1.82 -7.22
N MET A 77 -7.93 0.64 -7.46
CA MET A 77 -7.27 0.26 -8.71
C MET A 77 -8.15 0.17 -9.95
N GLU A 78 -9.46 -0.06 -9.80
CA GLU A 78 -10.28 -0.53 -10.92
C GLU A 78 -11.14 0.56 -11.58
N ARG A 79 -11.12 1.80 -11.09
CA ARG A 79 -12.13 2.78 -11.50
C ARG A 79 -11.86 3.47 -12.84
N HIS A 80 -10.64 3.82 -13.22
CA HIS A 80 -10.42 4.60 -14.46
C HIS A 80 -9.09 4.28 -15.15
N ASP A 81 -9.08 3.25 -15.99
CA ASP A 81 -8.02 3.03 -16.97
C ASP A 81 -8.16 4.06 -18.11
N THR A 82 -7.50 5.21 -18.05
CA THR A 82 -7.39 6.13 -19.19
C THR A 82 -6.14 5.79 -20.00
N GLY A 83 -6.25 4.82 -20.89
CA GLY A 83 -5.20 4.46 -21.86
C GLY A 83 -5.77 3.60 -22.97
N GLU A 84 -5.61 4.04 -24.22
CA GLU A 84 -6.01 3.31 -25.42
C GLU A 84 -5.15 2.03 -25.58
N GLY A 85 -5.75 0.86 -25.29
CA GLY A 85 -5.18 -0.45 -25.57
C GLY A 85 -6.15 -1.25 -26.44
N LYS A 86 -5.73 -1.58 -27.66
CA LYS A 86 -6.53 -2.27 -28.69
C LYS A 86 -7.12 -3.59 -28.17
N GLY A 87 -8.39 -3.81 -28.52
CA GLY A 87 -9.16 -5.00 -28.17
C GLY A 87 -8.55 -6.30 -28.71
N GLY A 88 -8.63 -7.33 -27.86
CA GLY A 88 -8.49 -8.72 -28.21
C GLY A 88 -9.32 -9.53 -27.21
N GLY A 89 -10.45 -10.05 -27.66
CA GLY A 89 -11.32 -10.90 -26.84
C GLY A 89 -10.65 -12.23 -26.55
N ASN A 90 -10.67 -12.65 -25.28
CA ASN A 90 -10.66 -14.06 -24.94
C ASN A 90 -11.37 -14.28 -23.60
N SER A 91 -12.53 -14.91 -23.66
CA SER A 91 -13.27 -15.43 -22.52
C SER A 91 -12.64 -16.77 -22.09
N GLY A 92 -11.77 -16.72 -21.10
CA GLY A 92 -11.15 -17.88 -20.44
C GLY A 92 -10.82 -17.52 -18.98
N PRO A 93 -10.59 -18.50 -18.09
CA PRO A 93 -10.64 -18.32 -16.64
C PRO A 93 -9.70 -17.19 -16.18
N GLN A 94 -10.28 -16.22 -15.47
CA GLN A 94 -9.59 -15.04 -14.95
C GLN A 94 -8.45 -15.49 -14.05
N ALA A 95 -7.24 -15.45 -14.59
CA ALA A 95 -6.04 -15.83 -13.87
C ALA A 95 -5.67 -14.64 -12.96
N VAL A 96 -6.12 -14.73 -11.71
CA VAL A 96 -5.94 -13.80 -10.58
C VAL A 96 -4.52 -13.99 -10.03
N TRP A 97 -3.59 -13.06 -10.25
CA TRP A 97 -2.19 -13.25 -9.82
C TRP A 97 -1.50 -11.95 -9.43
N GLN A 98 -1.61 -11.58 -8.16
CA GLN A 98 -0.64 -10.66 -7.59
C GLN A 98 -0.67 -10.73 -6.08
N ILE A 99 0.50 -10.95 -5.47
CA ILE A 99 0.67 -10.76 -4.03
C ILE A 99 1.65 -9.69 -3.68
N VAL A 100 1.11 -8.78 -2.87
CA VAL A 100 1.83 -7.76 -2.16
C VAL A 100 2.20 -8.37 -0.81
N ALA A 101 3.44 -8.87 -0.69
CA ALA A 101 3.98 -9.33 0.58
C ALA A 101 4.71 -8.17 1.25
N THR A 102 4.03 -7.51 2.18
CA THR A 102 4.54 -6.31 2.85
C THR A 102 5.06 -6.66 4.24
N LEU A 103 6.35 -6.47 4.45
CA LEU A 103 7.01 -6.57 5.74
C LEU A 103 7.09 -5.19 6.38
N THR A 104 6.41 -5.01 7.50
CA THR A 104 6.42 -3.74 8.24
C THR A 104 7.23 -3.89 9.52
N TYR A 105 8.26 -3.06 9.63
CA TYR A 105 9.03 -2.87 10.84
C TYR A 105 8.59 -1.59 11.51
N PHE A 106 8.34 -1.72 12.81
CA PHE A 106 8.02 -0.63 13.69
C PHE A 106 9.14 -0.48 14.70
N SER A 107 9.66 0.73 14.87
CA SER A 107 10.48 1.06 16.04
C SER A 107 9.72 0.72 17.34
N PRO A 108 10.41 0.35 18.44
CA PRO A 108 9.76 -0.01 19.72
C PRO A 108 8.83 1.09 20.26
N HIS A 109 9.09 2.35 19.92
CA HIS A 109 8.33 3.54 20.33
C HIS A 109 7.39 4.09 19.25
N SER A 110 7.22 3.37 18.13
CA SER A 110 6.33 3.72 17.00
C SER A 110 4.85 3.93 17.36
N LYS A 111 4.39 3.37 18.48
CA LYS A 111 3.03 3.62 18.97
C LYS A 111 3.00 5.05 19.49
N VAL A 112 2.47 5.98 18.70
CA VAL A 112 2.23 7.36 19.12
C VAL A 112 1.34 7.32 20.37
N PRO A 113 1.90 7.61 21.57
CA PRO A 113 1.13 7.55 22.80
C PRO A 113 -0.04 8.55 22.74
N ALA A 114 -1.18 8.20 23.33
CA ALA A 114 -2.38 9.04 23.28
C ALA A 114 -2.13 10.47 23.79
N PHE A 115 -1.20 10.66 24.73
CA PHE A 115 -0.83 11.99 25.26
C PHE A 115 -0.05 12.86 24.26
N VAL A 116 0.69 12.27 23.31
CA VAL A 116 1.38 13.04 22.24
C VAL A 116 0.35 13.78 21.38
N ARG A 117 -0.88 13.26 21.25
CA ARG A 117 -1.96 13.93 20.52
C ARG A 117 -2.50 15.18 21.22
N MET A 118 -2.31 15.30 22.54
CA MET A 118 -2.86 16.37 23.36
C MET A 118 -1.87 17.51 23.60
N ILE A 119 -0.57 17.25 23.41
CA ILE A 119 0.53 18.20 23.70
C ILE A 119 1.54 18.22 22.54
N ALA A 120 1.16 17.76 21.35
CA ALA A 120 2.02 17.64 20.18
C ALA A 120 2.65 19.00 19.82
N PRO A 121 3.98 19.18 20.00
CA PRO A 121 4.66 20.39 19.57
C PRO A 121 4.62 20.50 18.04
N GLU A 122 4.82 21.71 17.53
CA GLU A 122 4.96 21.96 16.10
C GLU A 122 6.02 21.01 15.49
N GLY A 123 5.67 20.29 14.42
CA GLY A 123 6.53 19.26 13.78
C GLY A 123 6.29 17.81 14.21
N SER A 124 5.64 17.54 15.36
CA SER A 124 5.37 16.16 15.81
C SER A 124 4.39 15.37 14.92
N LEU A 125 3.63 16.06 14.07
CA LEU A 125 2.69 15.46 13.12
C LEU A 125 3.13 15.59 11.66
N VAL A 126 4.41 15.88 11.43
CA VAL A 126 5.03 15.95 10.11
C VAL A 126 5.86 14.69 9.90
N PHE A 127 5.52 13.90 8.88
CA PHE A 127 6.19 12.64 8.59
C PHE A 127 6.86 12.70 7.23
N HIS A 128 8.11 12.25 7.16
CA HIS A 128 8.89 12.19 5.94
C HIS A 128 8.82 10.76 5.42
N GLU A 129 8.22 10.56 4.27
CA GLU A 129 8.21 9.30 3.54
C GLU A 129 9.28 9.35 2.45
N LYS A 130 10.22 8.42 2.48
CA LYS A 130 11.17 8.17 1.39
C LYS A 130 10.92 6.78 0.84
N ALA A 131 10.66 6.68 -0.45
CA ALA A 131 10.39 5.40 -1.11
C ALA A 131 11.31 5.18 -2.31
N TRP A 132 11.82 3.94 -2.41
CA TRP A 132 12.63 3.40 -3.50
C TRP A 132 11.83 2.30 -4.18
N ASN A 133 11.20 2.63 -5.30
CA ASN A 133 10.38 1.71 -6.07
C ASN A 133 11.22 1.10 -7.20
N ALA A 134 11.80 -0.08 -6.97
CA ALA A 134 12.50 -0.90 -7.94
C ALA A 134 11.63 -2.13 -8.30
N TYR A 135 10.46 -1.85 -8.88
CA TYR A 135 9.44 -2.85 -9.14
C TYR A 135 10.03 -4.13 -9.79
N PRO A 136 9.74 -5.33 -9.26
CA PRO A 136 8.65 -5.69 -8.33
C PRO A 136 8.98 -5.55 -6.84
N TYR A 137 10.12 -4.98 -6.47
CA TYR A 137 10.45 -4.68 -5.08
C TYR A 137 10.26 -3.19 -4.77
N CYS A 138 9.76 -2.88 -3.57
CA CYS A 138 9.64 -1.51 -3.11
C CYS A 138 10.06 -1.41 -1.65
N ARG A 139 10.85 -0.40 -1.32
CA ARG A 139 11.22 -0.07 0.05
C ARG A 139 10.76 1.34 0.38
N THR A 140 10.01 1.48 1.45
CA THR A 140 9.56 2.78 1.99
C THR A 140 10.03 2.94 3.42
N ILE A 141 10.54 4.11 3.76
CA ILE A 141 10.97 4.49 5.10
C ILE A 141 10.20 5.76 5.47
N VAL A 142 9.46 5.69 6.58
CA VAL A 142 8.76 6.83 7.16
C VAL A 142 9.46 7.22 8.46
N THR A 143 9.87 8.48 8.57
CA THR A 143 10.51 9.06 9.75
C THR A 143 9.76 10.30 10.23
N ASN A 144 10.06 10.75 11.45
CA ASN A 144 9.49 11.95 12.04
C ASN A 144 10.60 12.77 12.71
N GLU A 145 10.73 14.04 12.35
CA GLU A 145 11.86 14.87 12.83
C GLU A 145 11.83 15.07 14.34
N TYR A 146 10.64 15.17 14.94
CA TYR A 146 10.47 15.35 16.37
C TYR A 146 10.93 14.13 17.18
N MET A 147 10.55 12.93 16.73
CA MET A 147 10.90 11.66 17.38
C MET A 147 12.29 11.16 16.98
N LYS A 148 12.95 11.75 15.98
CA LYS A 148 14.31 11.38 15.52
C LYS A 148 14.43 9.86 15.30
N ASP A 149 15.46 9.24 15.87
CA ASP A 149 15.76 7.80 15.72
C ASP A 149 14.80 6.90 16.53
N ASP A 150 14.00 7.47 17.44
CA ASP A 150 13.02 6.72 18.23
C ASP A 150 11.79 6.34 17.39
N PHE A 151 11.60 6.95 16.22
CA PHE A 151 10.52 6.63 15.29
C PHE A 151 11.02 6.36 13.87
N PHE A 152 10.79 5.14 13.44
CA PHE A 152 10.68 4.83 12.02
C PHE A 152 9.63 3.74 11.76
N ILE A 153 9.06 3.79 10.57
CA ILE A 153 8.33 2.70 9.93
C ILE A 153 9.10 2.32 8.67
N LYS A 154 9.54 1.06 8.56
CA LYS A 154 10.12 0.54 7.33
C LYS A 154 9.15 -0.46 6.72
N ILE A 155 8.79 -0.24 5.47
CA ILE A 155 7.89 -1.08 4.69
C ILE A 155 8.69 -1.64 3.52
N GLU A 156 8.84 -2.95 3.46
CA GLU A 156 9.48 -3.64 2.35
C GLU A 156 8.43 -4.53 1.68
N THR A 157 8.30 -4.41 0.37
CA THR A 157 7.22 -5.06 -0.37
C THR A 157 7.76 -5.80 -1.58
N TRP A 158 7.35 -7.06 -1.72
CA TRP A 158 7.56 -7.85 -2.93
C TRP A 158 6.25 -8.07 -3.65
N HIS A 159 6.30 -7.89 -4.98
CA HIS A 159 5.21 -8.21 -5.88
C HIS A 159 5.51 -9.53 -6.60
N LYS A 160 4.68 -10.56 -6.37
CA LYS A 160 4.88 -11.90 -6.94
C LYS A 160 3.63 -12.39 -7.69
N PRO A 161 3.79 -13.08 -8.84
CA PRO A 161 2.70 -13.71 -9.57
C PRO A 161 2.33 -15.07 -8.94
N ASP A 162 1.85 -15.07 -7.69
CA ASP A 162 1.44 -16.26 -6.95
C ASP A 162 0.17 -16.04 -6.11
N LEU A 163 -0.28 -17.07 -5.39
CA LEU A 163 -1.45 -17.06 -4.49
C LEU A 163 -1.09 -17.01 -3.00
N GLY A 164 0.18 -16.76 -2.67
CA GLY A 164 0.58 -16.32 -1.32
C GLY A 164 1.15 -17.44 -0.52
N THR A 165 1.67 -18.40 -1.26
CA THR A 165 2.20 -19.66 -0.79
C THR A 165 3.72 -19.59 -0.71
N LEU A 166 4.34 -18.57 -1.30
CA LEU A 166 5.78 -18.36 -1.16
C LEU A 166 6.13 -17.92 0.26
N GLU A 167 6.87 -18.77 0.95
CA GLU A 167 7.39 -18.54 2.28
C GLU A 167 8.66 -17.68 2.24
N ASN A 168 8.82 -16.83 3.25
CA ASN A 168 10.00 -16.00 3.47
C ASN A 168 10.55 -15.27 2.23
N VAL A 169 9.68 -14.64 1.43
CA VAL A 169 10.06 -13.91 0.20
C VAL A 169 11.06 -12.77 0.43
N HIS A 170 11.14 -12.28 1.67
CA HIS A 170 12.08 -11.23 2.08
C HIS A 170 13.47 -11.78 2.46
N GLY A 171 13.65 -13.10 2.49
CA GLY A 171 14.93 -13.73 2.81
C GLY A 171 15.40 -13.44 4.24
N LEU A 172 14.46 -13.35 5.20
CA LEU A 172 14.79 -13.13 6.60
C LEU A 172 15.56 -14.34 7.16
N ASP A 173 16.43 -14.09 8.12
CA ASP A 173 17.12 -15.17 8.80
C ASP A 173 16.13 -16.08 9.55
N PRO A 174 16.50 -17.35 9.82
CA PRO A 174 15.58 -18.30 10.43
C PRO A 174 15.06 -17.90 11.82
N ASN A 175 15.79 -17.10 12.59
CA ASN A 175 15.36 -16.69 13.92
C ASN A 175 14.33 -15.56 13.83
N MET A 176 14.57 -14.56 12.98
CA MET A 176 13.56 -13.53 12.70
C MET A 176 12.31 -14.14 12.08
N TRP A 177 12.45 -15.01 11.08
CA TRP A 177 11.32 -15.64 10.38
C TRP A 177 10.35 -16.35 11.33
N LYS A 178 10.85 -17.05 12.35
CA LYS A 178 10.01 -17.72 13.37
C LYS A 178 9.14 -16.77 14.20
N THR A 179 9.53 -15.51 14.30
CA THR A 179 8.78 -14.49 15.05
C THR A 179 7.79 -13.71 14.18
N VAL A 180 7.81 -13.95 12.86
CA VAL A 180 6.94 -13.24 11.93
C VAL A 180 5.53 -13.79 12.01
N GLU A 181 4.60 -12.92 12.38
CA GLU A 181 3.18 -13.11 12.15
C GLU A 181 2.85 -12.84 10.68
N ILE A 182 2.18 -13.78 10.02
CA ILE A 182 1.63 -13.64 8.67
C ILE A 182 0.15 -13.29 8.78
N VAL A 183 -0.24 -12.16 8.19
CA VAL A 183 -1.61 -11.66 8.13
C VAL A 183 -2.09 -11.71 6.69
N HIS A 184 -3.22 -12.37 6.45
CA HIS A 184 -3.85 -12.40 5.13
C HIS A 184 -4.92 -11.33 5.05
N ILE A 185 -4.84 -10.48 4.03
CA ILE A 185 -5.83 -9.44 3.74
C ILE A 185 -6.70 -9.93 2.59
N ASP A 186 -8.00 -9.99 2.81
CA ASP A 186 -8.99 -10.31 1.78
C ASP A 186 -9.79 -9.05 1.41
N ILE A 187 -9.54 -8.53 0.21
CA ILE A 187 -10.17 -7.30 -0.28
C ILE A 187 -11.68 -7.42 -0.50
N ALA A 188 -12.22 -8.65 -0.55
CA ALA A 188 -13.66 -8.90 -0.68
C ALA A 188 -14.34 -9.19 0.66
N ASP A 189 -13.57 -9.33 1.75
CA ASP A 189 -14.11 -9.65 3.07
C ASP A 189 -14.51 -8.37 3.82
N ARG A 190 -15.82 -8.09 3.80
CA ARG A 190 -16.40 -6.93 4.49
C ARG A 190 -16.08 -6.88 5.99
N SER A 191 -15.80 -8.01 6.64
CA SER A 191 -15.49 -8.04 8.08
C SER A 191 -14.12 -7.44 8.42
N GLN A 192 -13.22 -7.32 7.43
CA GLN A 192 -11.90 -6.72 7.59
C GLN A 192 -11.89 -5.19 7.42
N VAL A 193 -13.06 -4.59 7.16
CA VAL A 193 -13.22 -3.14 6.96
C VAL A 193 -13.97 -2.53 8.13
N GLU A 194 -13.37 -1.53 8.77
CA GLU A 194 -14.03 -0.78 9.84
C GLU A 194 -15.28 -0.06 9.32
N PRO A 195 -16.39 -0.02 10.09
CA PRO A 195 -17.63 0.62 9.64
C PRO A 195 -17.47 2.07 9.20
N ALA A 196 -16.55 2.82 9.83
CA ALA A 196 -16.29 4.22 9.53
C ALA A 196 -15.51 4.44 8.22
N ASP A 197 -14.83 3.40 7.71
CA ASP A 197 -14.01 3.48 6.50
C ASP A 197 -14.72 2.85 5.28
N TYR A 198 -15.85 2.16 5.49
CA TYR A 198 -16.58 1.52 4.41
C TYR A 198 -17.28 2.51 3.48
N LYS A 199 -17.08 2.33 2.18
CA LYS A 199 -17.85 2.99 1.12
C LYS A 199 -18.28 1.95 0.09
N ALA A 200 -19.59 1.93 -0.22
CA ALA A 200 -20.15 0.93 -1.13
C ALA A 200 -19.60 1.02 -2.57
N ASP A 201 -19.19 2.21 -3.00
CA ASP A 201 -18.57 2.44 -4.31
C ASP A 201 -17.06 2.09 -4.34
N GLU A 202 -16.48 1.75 -3.20
CA GLU A 202 -15.11 1.24 -3.05
C GLU A 202 -15.10 -0.27 -2.71
N ASP A 203 -16.25 -0.95 -2.73
CA ASP A 203 -16.39 -2.37 -2.35
C ASP A 203 -16.18 -3.33 -3.54
N PRO A 204 -15.09 -4.13 -3.58
CA PRO A 204 -14.83 -5.10 -4.65
C PRO A 204 -15.85 -6.23 -4.74
N ALA A 205 -16.58 -6.52 -3.65
CA ALA A 205 -17.66 -7.50 -3.65
C ALA A 205 -18.94 -6.98 -4.35
N LEU A 206 -19.02 -5.68 -4.62
CA LEU A 206 -20.14 -5.04 -5.32
C LEU A 206 -19.74 -4.51 -6.70
N PHE A 207 -18.45 -4.30 -6.95
CA PHE A 207 -17.94 -3.70 -8.17
C PHE A 207 -17.72 -4.73 -9.29
N GLN A 208 -18.06 -4.34 -10.52
CA GLN A 208 -17.67 -5.06 -11.73
C GLN A 208 -17.04 -4.09 -12.74
N SER A 209 -15.85 -4.41 -13.21
CA SER A 209 -15.17 -3.60 -14.22
C SER A 209 -15.93 -3.66 -15.55
N VAL A 210 -16.30 -2.49 -16.08
CA VAL A 210 -16.95 -2.40 -17.40
C VAL A 210 -16.01 -2.89 -18.51
N LYS A 211 -14.70 -2.65 -18.38
CA LYS A 211 -13.69 -2.94 -19.40
C LYS A 211 -13.22 -4.39 -19.37
N THR A 212 -12.81 -4.87 -18.19
CA THR A 212 -12.18 -6.20 -18.05
C THR A 212 -13.18 -7.28 -17.67
N LYS A 213 -14.39 -6.89 -17.23
CA LYS A 213 -15.43 -7.79 -16.70
C LYS A 213 -15.00 -8.55 -15.44
N ARG A 214 -13.93 -8.14 -14.77
CA ARG A 214 -13.54 -8.65 -13.44
C ARG A 214 -14.51 -8.16 -12.37
N GLY A 215 -14.69 -8.98 -11.34
CA GLY A 215 -15.66 -8.75 -10.28
C GLY A 215 -17.11 -9.03 -10.70
N PRO A 216 -18.06 -8.98 -9.75
CA PRO A 216 -17.85 -8.80 -8.31
C PRO A 216 -17.10 -9.97 -7.66
N LEU A 217 -16.31 -9.67 -6.63
CA LEU A 217 -15.55 -10.69 -5.91
C LEU A 217 -16.42 -11.34 -4.83
N GLY A 218 -16.86 -12.57 -5.09
CA GLY A 218 -17.63 -13.36 -4.12
C GLY A 218 -16.74 -14.01 -3.04
N PRO A 219 -17.31 -14.70 -2.03
CA PRO A 219 -16.54 -15.30 -0.93
C PRO A 219 -15.45 -16.31 -1.32
N ASN A 220 -15.56 -16.92 -2.51
CA ASN A 220 -14.61 -17.92 -3.03
C ASN A 220 -13.89 -17.40 -4.30
N TRP A 221 -13.56 -16.10 -4.34
CA TRP A 221 -12.97 -15.48 -5.53
C TRP A 221 -11.47 -15.81 -5.74
N LYS A 222 -10.80 -16.32 -4.70
CA LYS A 222 -9.39 -16.71 -4.70
C LYS A 222 -9.16 -18.11 -5.27
#